data_AF-A0A442ETY4-F1
#
_entry.id   AF-A0A442ETY4-F1
#
_cell.length_a   1.000
_cell.length_b   1.000
_cell.length_c   1.000
_cell.angle_alpha   90.00
_cell.angle_beta   90.00
_cell.angle_gamma   90.00
#
_symmetry.space_group_name_H-M   'P 1'
#
loop_
_entity.id
_entity.type
_entity.pdbx_description
1 polymer ?
#
loop_
_entity_poly.entity_id
_entity_poly.type
_entity_poly.pdbx_seq_one_letter_code
_entity_poly.pdbx_strand_id
1 'polypeptide(L)' 'MSDRLAITHASQMLAAGVHPKVASERLGHSTIGITLDLCSHVMPGMQADAAEQVDAALRAAIEGTRKAK' A
#
# COMPACT_ATOMS: atom_id res chain seq x y z
N MET A 1 11.99 23.59 2.08
CA MET A 1 13.13 22.67 2.31
C MET A 1 12.70 21.40 3.08
N SER A 2 11.60 21.45 3.84
CA SER A 2 11.05 20.30 4.60
C SER A 2 10.40 19.20 3.75
N ASP A 3 9.82 19.53 2.59
CA ASP A 3 9.11 18.54 1.74
C ASP A 3 10.01 17.43 1.19
N ARG A 4 11.26 17.75 0.83
CA ARG A 4 12.21 16.76 0.29
C ARG A 4 12.57 15.67 1.29
N LEU A 5 12.63 16.00 2.59
CA LEU A 5 12.92 15.02 3.64
C LEU A 5 11.73 14.07 3.84
N ALA A 6 10.51 14.60 3.84
CA ALA A 6 9.29 13.80 3.95
C ALA A 6 9.14 12.82 2.78
N ILE A 7 9.44 13.26 1.54
CA ILE A 7 9.41 12.41 0.35
C ILE A 7 10.43 11.28 0.45
N THR A 8 11.65 11.58 0.86
CA THR A 8 12.72 10.57 1.00
C THR A 8 12.36 9.55 2.09
N HIS A 9 11.84 10.02 3.22
CA HIS A 9 11.42 9.18 4.33
C HIS A 9 10.26 8.26 3.94
N ALA A 10 9.24 8.78 3.24
CA ALA A 10 8.13 7.98 2.74
C ALA A 10 8.59 6.92 1.71
N SER A 11 9.48 7.28 0.79
CA SER A 11 10.01 6.34 -0.21
C SER A 11 10.74 5.17 0.45
N GLN A 12 11.53 5.41 1.50
CA GLN A 12 12.19 4.34 2.26
C GLN A 12 11.18 3.45 3.00
N MET A 13 10.12 4.03 3.57
CA MET A 13 9.07 3.27 4.24
C MET A 13 8.32 2.37 3.24
N LEU A 14 7.96 2.89 2.07
CA LEU A 14 7.30 2.12 1.01
C LEU A 14 8.22 1.02 0.45
N ALA A 15 9.50 1.32 0.24
CA ALA A 15 10.50 0.33 -0.18
C ALA A 15 10.71 -0.78 0.86
N ALA A 16 10.52 -0.48 2.15
CA ALA A 16 10.52 -1.46 3.23
C ALA A 16 9.18 -2.23 3.36
N GLY A 17 8.22 -2.03 2.45
CA GLY A 17 6.91 -2.69 2.47
C GLY A 17 5.93 -2.11 3.48
N VAL A 18 6.21 -0.95 4.08
CA VAL A 18 5.27 -0.29 4.99
C VAL A 18 4.07 0.20 4.21
N HIS A 19 2.88 -0.17 4.67
CA HIS A 19 1.64 0.21 4.00
C HIS A 19 1.49 1.76 3.94
N PRO A 20 1.08 2.34 2.80
CA PRO A 20 0.96 3.79 2.61
C PRO A 20 0.14 4.50 3.68
N LYS A 21 -0.93 3.85 4.18
CA LYS A 21 -1.75 4.34 5.30
C LYS A 21 -0.93 4.53 6.59
N VAL A 22 -0.11 3.54 6.96
CA VAL A 22 0.71 3.56 8.18
C VAL A 22 1.83 4.59 8.05
N ALA A 23 2.41 4.72 6.85
CA ALA A 23 3.35 5.79 6.56
C ALA A 23 2.70 7.18 6.70
N SER A 24 1.43 7.31 6.28
CA SER A 24 0.65 8.56 6.35
C SER A 24 0.42 9.04 7.77
N GLU A 25 0.08 8.10 8.65
CA GLU A 25 -0.19 8.39 10.06
C GLU A 25 1.11 8.82 10.77
N ARG A 26 2.25 8.23 10.41
CA ARG A 26 3.58 8.59 10.94
C ARG A 26 4.12 9.93 10.44
N LEU A 27 3.78 10.32 9.21
CA LEU A 27 4.25 11.56 8.56
C LEU A 27 3.29 12.76 8.74
N GLY A 28 2.11 12.52 9.31
CA GLY A 28 1.02 13.50 9.39
C GLY A 28 0.20 13.52 8.09
N HIS A 29 -1.11 13.26 8.22
CA HIS A 29 -2.06 13.01 7.12
C HIS A 29 -2.01 14.01 5.94
N SER A 30 -1.56 15.25 6.15
CA SER A 30 -1.50 16.27 5.11
C SER A 30 -0.39 16.08 4.07
N THR A 31 0.66 15.32 4.36
CA THR A 31 1.86 15.27 3.50
C THR A 31 1.83 14.11 2.51
N ILE A 32 1.09 13.03 2.80
CA ILE A 32 1.22 11.80 2.01
C ILE A 32 0.40 11.76 0.73
N GLY A 33 -0.68 12.52 0.58
CA GLY A 33 -1.43 12.54 -0.68
C GLY A 33 -0.55 12.93 -1.88
N ILE A 34 0.27 13.97 -1.72
CA ILE A 34 1.26 14.42 -2.71
C ILE A 34 2.43 13.42 -2.80
N THR A 35 2.85 12.87 -1.66
CA THR A 35 4.00 11.95 -1.60
C THR A 35 3.70 10.59 -2.23
N LEU A 36 2.46 10.11 -2.14
CA LEU A 36 2.04 8.84 -2.72
C LEU A 36 1.93 8.97 -4.25
N ASP A 37 1.40 10.09 -4.74
CA ASP A 37 1.39 10.42 -6.17
C ASP A 37 2.82 10.50 -6.76
N LEU A 38 3.76 11.06 -5.99
CA LEU A 38 5.18 11.14 -6.38
C LEU A 38 5.94 9.80 -6.24
N CYS A 39 5.59 8.99 -5.24
CA CYS A 39 6.17 7.66 -5.01
C CYS A 39 5.52 6.55 -5.86
N SER A 40 4.52 6.88 -6.70
CA SER A 40 3.84 5.93 -7.60
C SER A 40 4.80 5.09 -8.43
N HIS A 41 5.92 5.68 -8.88
CA HIS A 41 6.94 5.00 -9.69
C HIS A 41 7.75 3.95 -8.91
N VAL A 42 7.78 4.02 -7.58
CA VAL A 42 8.47 3.07 -6.68
C VAL A 42 7.54 1.94 -6.24
N MET A 43 6.25 2.02 -6.62
CA MET A 43 5.24 1.01 -6.35
C MET A 43 4.76 0.28 -7.63
N PRO A 44 5.61 -0.02 -8.64
CA PRO A 44 5.15 -0.78 -9.79
C PRO A 44 4.76 -2.19 -9.31
N GLY A 45 3.56 -2.64 -9.66
CA GLY A 45 3.07 -3.98 -9.31
C GLY A 45 2.32 -4.09 -7.98
N MET A 46 2.42 -3.13 -7.05
CA MET A 46 1.71 -3.24 -5.76
C MET A 46 0.18 -3.35 -5.93
N GLN A 47 -0.39 -2.69 -6.93
CA GLN A 47 -1.82 -2.83 -7.23
C GLN A 47 -2.17 -4.22 -7.79
N ALA A 48 -1.27 -4.80 -8.60
CA ALA A 48 -1.46 -6.14 -9.14
C ALA A 48 -1.34 -7.20 -8.03
N ASP A 49 -0.32 -7.09 -7.17
CA ASP A 49 -0.13 -7.97 -6.01
C ASP A 49 -1.28 -7.87 -5.01
N ALA A 50 -1.82 -6.66 -4.79
CA ALA A 50 -3.00 -6.46 -3.95
C ALA A 50 -4.24 -7.11 -4.58
N ALA A 51 -4.44 -6.95 -5.89
CA ALA A 51 -5.56 -7.57 -6.60
C ALA A 51 -5.48 -9.11 -6.55
N GLU A 52 -4.29 -9.68 -6.73
CA GLU A 52 -4.07 -11.14 -6.67
C GLU A 52 -4.35 -11.70 -5.27
N GLN A 53 -3.89 -11.02 -4.21
CA GLN A 53 -4.18 -11.41 -2.84
C GLN A 53 -5.68 -11.35 -2.52
N VAL A 54 -6.38 -10.33 -3.01
CA VAL A 54 -7.82 -10.21 -2.84
C VAL A 54 -8.57 -11.31 -3.59
N ASP A 55 -8.17 -11.61 -4.83
CA ASP A 55 -8.77 -12.69 -5.62
C ASP A 55 -8.58 -14.05 -4.92
N ALA A 56 -7.37 -14.35 -4.44
CA ALA A 56 -7.09 -15.57 -3.69
C ALA A 56 -7.93 -15.69 -2.41
N ALA A 57 -8.03 -14.62 -1.62
CA ALA A 57 -8.84 -14.60 -0.40
C ALA A 57 -10.34 -14.80 -0.70
N LEU A 58 -10.83 -14.19 -1.78
CA LEU A 58 -12.23 -14.31 -2.20
C LEU A 58 -12.55 -15.73 -2.67
N ARG A 59 -11.69 -16.36 -3.47
CA ARG A 59 -11.86 -17.75 -3.90
C ARG A 59 -11.88 -18.71 -2.72
N ALA A 60 -10.96 -18.56 -1.78
CA ALA A 60 -10.92 -19.37 -0.57
C ALA A 60 -12.23 -19.26 0.25
N ALA A 61 -12.79 -18.05 0.39
CA ALA A 61 -14.05 -17.84 1.08
C ALA A 61 -15.25 -18.52 0.36
N ILE A 62 -15.29 -18.48 -0.97
CA ILE A 62 -16.32 -19.13 -1.79
C ILE A 62 -16.23 -20.66 -1.71
N GLU A 63 -15.02 -21.22 -1.72
CA GLU A 63 -14.82 -22.67 -1.59
C GLU A 63 -15.16 -23.18 -0.19
N GLY A 64 -14.81 -22.41 0.85
CA GLY A 64 -15.18 -22.71 2.24
C GLY A 64 -16.71 -22.74 2.44
N THR A 65 -17.44 -21.84 1.80
CA THR A 65 -18.92 -21.82 1.85
C THR A 65 -19.57 -22.95 1.05
N ARG A 66 -18.93 -23.46 -0.02
CA ARG A 66 -19.43 -24.64 -0.76
C ARG A 66 -19.21 -25.97 -0.03
N LYS A 67 -18.14 -26.11 0.77
CA LYS A 67 -17.89 -27.33 1.56
C LYS A 67 -18.76 -27.46 2.81
N ALA A 68 -19.34 -26.35 3.28
CA ALA A 68 -20.18 -26.30 4.48
C ALA A 68 -21.65 -26.63 4.23
N LYS A 69 -22.02 -26.97 2.98
CA LYS A 69 -23.36 -27.38 2.56
C LYS A 69 -23.34 -28.82 2.07
#